data_AF-A0A6I7N3Z9-F1
#
_entry.id   AF-A0A6I7N3Z9-F1
#
_cell.length_a   1.000
_cell.length_b   1.000
_cell.length_c   1.000
_cell.angle_alpha   90.00
_cell.angle_beta   90.00
_cell.angle_gamma   90.00
#
_symmetry.space_group_name_H-M   'P 1'
#
loop_
_entity.id
_entity.type
_entity.pdbx_description
1 polymer ?
#
loop_
_entity_poly.entity_id
_entity_poly.type
_entity_poly.pdbx_seq_one_letter_code
_entity_poly.pdbx_strand_id
1 'polypeptide(L)'
;MQKFPWLFELNLHYGFDLQEKDLQPFGDGHIHHTYLAEGKSDRFILQKFNQKVFTQPQLISHNHQVLINEVGQKNLPFEIPLPIANLQGKLFTSIGDSLFRFSPFIEGVCVNEIQEPRQAYLAAEAFAHFIALGKHIDPRAFLEVIPGFNNLSLRFEQLKTAIANTKRLLTEELQELVAFYLNEKPLVDEYEMWISQLPLRLTHNDTKINNLIFAKNLSEVKAVIDLDTLMGGYAFYDFGDLVRTVACTEHEHSTKWENIGVDHAKYNALMQ
;
A
#
# COMPACT_ATOMS: atom_id res chain seq x y z
N MET A 1 28.98 17.60 -10.65
CA MET A 1 27.56 17.60 -11.03
C MET A 1 26.76 17.55 -9.75
N GLN A 2 25.73 18.39 -9.60
CA GLN A 2 24.84 18.31 -8.44
C GLN A 2 24.15 16.95 -8.40
N LYS A 3 24.13 16.32 -7.23
CA LYS A 3 23.49 15.01 -7.03
C LYS A 3 21.97 15.12 -7.16
N PHE A 4 21.42 16.29 -6.80
CA PHE A 4 19.98 16.57 -6.82
C PHE A 4 19.68 17.90 -7.54
N PRO A 5 19.68 17.95 -8.88
CA PRO A 5 19.50 19.20 -9.64
C PRO A 5 18.13 19.87 -9.44
N TRP A 6 17.14 19.13 -8.93
CA TRP A 6 15.78 19.60 -8.67
C TRP A 6 15.59 20.19 -7.26
N LEU A 7 16.58 20.07 -6.35
CA LEU A 7 16.40 20.41 -4.94
C LEU A 7 16.15 21.89 -4.71
N PHE A 8 16.83 22.77 -5.45
CA PHE A 8 16.65 24.22 -5.31
C PHE A 8 15.22 24.64 -5.64
N GLU A 9 14.68 24.20 -6.78
CA GLU A 9 13.31 24.50 -7.18
C GLU A 9 12.28 23.88 -6.23
N LEU A 10 12.56 22.67 -5.74
CA LEU A 10 11.71 22.00 -4.75
C LEU A 10 11.63 22.78 -3.44
N ASN A 11 12.76 23.30 -2.94
CA ASN A 11 12.78 24.18 -1.77
C ASN A 11 11.90 25.42 -1.96
N LEU A 12 11.92 26.05 -3.14
CA LEU A 12 11.07 27.22 -3.43
C LEU A 12 9.58 26.89 -3.38
N HIS A 13 9.18 25.69 -3.82
CA HIS A 13 7.77 25.27 -3.77
C HIS A 13 7.26 25.04 -2.35
N TYR A 14 8.10 24.56 -1.43
CA TYR A 14 7.69 24.21 -0.07
C TYR A 14 8.11 25.24 0.99
N GLY A 15 8.93 26.23 0.63
CA GLY A 15 9.53 27.15 1.59
C GLY A 15 10.58 26.48 2.48
N PHE A 16 11.20 25.42 1.99
CA PHE A 16 12.24 24.68 2.70
C PHE A 16 13.64 25.25 2.38
N ASP A 17 14.61 24.83 3.18
CA ASP A 17 16.03 25.21 3.07
C ASP A 17 16.90 23.95 3.17
N LEU A 18 16.51 22.89 2.44
CA LEU A 18 17.21 21.60 2.43
C LEU A 18 18.45 21.67 1.53
N GLN A 19 19.53 21.05 1.97
CA GLN A 19 20.78 20.90 1.24
C GLN A 19 20.98 19.43 0.83
N GLU A 20 21.88 19.15 -0.12
CA GLU A 20 22.11 17.76 -0.59
C GLU A 20 22.53 16.80 0.54
N LYS A 21 23.22 17.31 1.57
CA LYS A 21 23.63 16.54 2.76
C LYS A 21 22.46 16.11 3.65
N ASP A 22 21.34 16.82 3.55
CA ASP A 22 20.14 16.59 4.34
C ASP A 22 19.24 15.51 3.71
N LEU A 23 19.61 15.02 2.51
CA LEU A 23 18.88 13.98 1.78
C LEU A 23 19.66 12.67 1.80
N GLN A 24 19.06 11.64 2.38
CA GLN A 24 19.62 10.29 2.41
C GLN A 24 18.63 9.31 1.76
N PRO A 25 19.07 8.41 0.87
CA PRO A 25 18.21 7.32 0.40
C PRO A 25 17.59 6.57 1.59
N PHE A 26 16.30 6.28 1.52
CA PHE A 26 15.57 5.73 2.67
C PHE A 26 14.61 4.62 2.25
N GLY A 27 14.62 3.52 3.01
CA GLY A 27 13.75 2.37 2.84
C GLY A 27 14.16 1.43 1.70
N ASP A 28 13.47 0.29 1.64
CA ASP A 28 13.68 -0.79 0.64
C ASP A 28 12.59 -0.79 -0.45
N GLY A 29 11.77 0.26 -0.53
CA GLY A 29 10.63 0.34 -1.44
C GLY A 29 11.02 0.20 -2.91
N HIS A 30 10.26 -0.60 -3.66
CA HIS A 30 10.58 -0.95 -5.05
C HIS A 30 9.97 -0.02 -6.10
N ILE A 31 9.02 0.84 -5.72
CA ILE A 31 8.26 1.63 -6.69
C ILE A 31 8.85 3.04 -6.85
N HIS A 32 8.97 3.80 -5.75
CA HIS A 32 9.43 5.19 -5.76
C HIS A 32 10.87 5.35 -5.28
N HIS A 33 11.58 6.36 -5.80
CA HIS A 33 12.84 6.77 -5.20
C HIS A 33 12.52 7.56 -3.94
N THR A 34 12.86 6.99 -2.78
CA THR A 34 12.50 7.53 -1.47
C THR A 34 13.74 8.04 -0.75
N TYR A 35 13.63 9.22 -0.16
CA TYR A 35 14.67 9.89 0.61
C TYR A 35 14.12 10.33 1.96
N LEU A 36 14.93 10.16 3.01
CA LEU A 36 14.75 10.88 4.27
C LEU A 36 15.33 12.28 4.08
N ALA A 37 14.53 13.30 4.37
CA ALA A 37 14.92 14.70 4.36
C ALA A 37 14.96 15.25 5.78
N GLU A 38 16.13 15.71 6.22
CA GLU A 38 16.35 16.28 7.54
C GLU A 38 16.28 17.81 7.50
N GLY A 39 15.15 18.38 7.90
CA GLY A 39 14.99 19.82 8.09
C GLY A 39 15.64 20.31 9.39
N LYS A 40 15.51 21.61 9.68
CA LYS A 40 16.08 22.22 10.90
C LYS A 40 15.48 21.69 12.20
N SER A 41 14.21 21.28 12.18
CA SER A 41 13.49 20.79 13.36
C SER A 41 12.58 19.60 13.07
N ASP A 42 12.36 19.29 11.79
CA ASP A 42 11.43 18.26 11.34
C ASP A 42 12.12 17.32 10.36
N ARG A 43 11.61 16.09 10.26
CA ARG A 43 12.02 15.12 9.24
C ARG A 43 10.85 14.80 8.33
N PHE A 44 11.18 14.54 7.07
CA PHE A 44 10.20 14.26 6.04
C PHE A 44 10.62 13.06 5.20
N ILE A 45 9.62 12.39 4.63
CA ILE A 45 9.82 11.46 3.54
C ILE A 45 9.63 12.24 2.24
N LEU A 46 10.69 12.34 1.45
CA LEU A 46 10.66 12.87 0.09
C LEU A 46 10.60 11.71 -0.89
N GLN A 47 9.57 11.69 -1.73
CA GLN A 47 9.45 10.71 -2.80
C GLN A 47 9.49 11.38 -4.15
N LYS A 48 10.40 10.88 -5.01
CA LYS A 48 10.38 11.12 -6.44
C LYS A 48 9.63 9.99 -7.12
N PHE A 49 8.48 10.31 -7.67
CA PHE A 49 7.55 9.35 -8.26
C PHE A 49 8.15 8.61 -9.46
N ASN A 50 7.77 7.34 -9.57
CA ASN A 50 8.06 6.52 -10.73
C ASN A 50 6.86 6.50 -11.66
N GLN A 51 6.89 7.40 -12.64
CA GLN A 51 5.82 7.57 -13.62
C GLN A 51 5.65 6.38 -14.59
N LYS A 52 6.58 5.39 -14.57
CA LYS A 52 6.42 4.15 -15.36
C LYS A 52 5.41 3.20 -14.73
N VAL A 53 5.30 3.21 -13.40
CA VAL A 53 4.39 2.33 -12.65
C VAL A 53 3.04 3.03 -12.47
N PHE A 54 3.04 4.28 -12.03
CA PHE A 54 1.81 5.07 -11.87
C PHE A 54 1.72 6.11 -12.99
N THR A 55 0.98 5.75 -14.03
CA THR A 55 0.79 6.60 -15.22
C THR A 55 -0.20 7.75 -14.99
N GLN A 56 -0.95 7.73 -13.90
CA GLN A 56 -1.97 8.72 -13.56
C GLN A 56 -1.84 9.21 -12.09
N PRO A 57 -0.71 9.82 -11.70
CA PRO A 57 -0.46 10.24 -10.32
C PRO A 57 -1.43 11.32 -9.81
N GLN A 58 -2.13 12.02 -10.70
CA GLN A 58 -3.22 12.92 -10.35
C GLN A 58 -4.40 12.21 -9.66
N LEU A 59 -4.64 10.92 -9.94
CA LEU A 59 -5.69 10.15 -9.27
C LEU A 59 -5.30 9.87 -7.81
N ILE A 60 -4.03 9.54 -7.57
CA ILE A 60 -3.47 9.39 -6.23
C ILE A 60 -3.61 10.72 -5.47
N SER A 61 -3.14 11.81 -6.07
CA SER A 61 -3.24 13.15 -5.47
C SER A 61 -4.69 13.54 -5.17
N HIS A 62 -5.64 13.19 -6.05
CA HIS A 62 -7.07 13.43 -5.82
C HIS A 62 -7.58 12.63 -4.61
N ASN A 63 -7.29 11.33 -4.56
CA ASN A 63 -7.73 10.46 -3.47
C ASN A 63 -7.14 10.89 -2.13
N HIS A 64 -5.87 11.32 -2.09
CA HIS A 64 -5.25 11.90 -0.90
C HIS A 64 -5.94 13.20 -0.50
N GLN A 65 -6.29 14.07 -1.46
CA GLN A 65 -7.01 15.31 -1.15
C GLN A 65 -8.41 15.04 -0.59
N VAL A 66 -9.15 14.07 -1.15
CA VAL A 66 -10.44 13.63 -0.61
C VAL A 66 -10.26 13.17 0.84
N LEU A 67 -9.26 12.33 1.10
CA LEU A 67 -8.99 11.86 2.46
C LEU A 67 -8.65 13.01 3.41
N ILE A 68 -7.75 13.93 3.02
CA ILE A 68 -7.39 15.10 3.84
C ILE A 68 -8.62 15.93 4.22
N ASN A 69 -9.52 16.18 3.27
CA ASN A 69 -10.70 17.00 3.47
C ASN A 69 -11.73 16.35 4.42
N GLU A 70 -11.83 15.03 4.40
CA GLU A 70 -12.87 14.26 5.12
C GLU A 70 -12.39 13.68 6.45
N VAL A 71 -11.08 13.51 6.62
CA VAL A 71 -10.49 12.86 7.80
C VAL A 71 -10.25 13.83 8.93
N GLY A 72 -10.05 15.11 8.65
CA GLY A 72 -9.79 16.12 9.69
C GLY A 72 -8.74 15.64 10.71
N GLN A 73 -8.93 16.01 11.98
CA GLN A 73 -8.18 15.44 13.12
C GLN A 73 -8.99 14.35 13.82
N LYS A 74 -9.52 13.37 13.08
CA LYS A 74 -10.14 12.21 13.75
C LYS A 74 -9.12 11.54 14.66
N ASN A 75 -9.52 11.22 15.88
CA ASN A 75 -8.68 10.50 16.85
C ASN A 75 -8.53 9.04 16.40
N LEU A 76 -7.59 8.80 15.49
CA LEU A 76 -7.09 7.48 15.18
C LEU A 76 -6.00 7.10 16.19
N PRO A 77 -5.85 5.80 16.51
CA PRO A 77 -4.77 5.34 17.37
C PRO A 77 -3.39 5.38 16.69
N PHE A 78 -3.34 5.74 15.40
CA PHE A 78 -2.15 5.84 14.57
C PHE A 78 -2.24 7.06 13.64
N GLU A 79 -1.10 7.44 13.07
CA GLU A 79 -0.97 8.51 12.10
C GLU A 79 -1.18 8.02 10.65
N ILE A 80 -1.67 8.91 9.79
CA ILE A 80 -1.76 8.69 8.34
C ILE A 80 -0.92 9.80 7.68
N PRO A 81 0.36 9.55 7.33
CA PRO A 81 1.29 10.59 6.84
C PRO A 81 0.99 10.96 5.39
N LEU A 82 -0.16 11.61 5.18
CA LEU A 82 -0.58 12.16 3.90
C LEU A 82 0.40 13.23 3.40
N PRO A 83 0.44 13.48 2.07
CA PRO A 83 1.35 14.46 1.51
C PRO A 83 1.16 15.86 2.11
N ILE A 84 2.26 16.56 2.33
CA ILE A 84 2.31 17.96 2.74
C ILE A 84 2.01 18.81 1.52
N ALA A 85 1.03 19.70 1.62
CA ALA A 85 0.75 20.66 0.58
C ALA A 85 1.90 21.68 0.43
N ASN A 86 2.29 21.97 -0.81
CA ASN A 86 3.24 23.03 -1.10
C ASN A 86 2.64 24.43 -0.86
N LEU A 87 3.42 25.50 -1.05
CA LEU A 87 2.97 26.88 -0.84
C LEU A 87 1.81 27.32 -1.76
N GLN A 88 1.50 26.53 -2.81
CA GLN A 88 0.36 26.72 -3.70
C GLN A 88 -0.83 25.80 -3.37
N GLY A 89 -0.77 25.06 -2.26
CA GLY A 89 -1.82 24.13 -1.84
C GLY A 89 -1.85 22.80 -2.61
N LYS A 90 -0.84 22.49 -3.42
CA LYS A 90 -0.77 21.23 -4.18
C LYS A 90 -0.02 20.17 -3.39
N LEU A 91 -0.58 18.97 -3.30
CA LEU A 91 0.03 17.81 -2.64
C LEU A 91 1.25 17.26 -3.40
N PHE A 92 1.28 17.49 -4.71
CA PHE A 92 2.32 16.98 -5.62
C PHE A 92 2.92 18.14 -6.40
N THR A 93 4.24 18.13 -6.55
CA THR A 93 5.02 19.19 -7.21
C THR A 93 5.78 18.62 -8.40
N SER A 94 5.58 19.20 -9.58
CA SER A 94 6.29 18.82 -10.81
C SER A 94 7.51 19.73 -11.01
N ILE A 95 8.66 19.14 -11.28
CA ILE A 95 9.90 19.84 -11.65
C ILE A 95 10.51 19.12 -12.85
N GLY A 96 10.52 19.79 -14.00
CA GLY A 96 10.78 19.14 -15.30
C GLY A 96 9.83 17.96 -15.53
N ASP A 97 10.37 16.81 -15.94
CA ASP A 97 9.59 15.58 -16.14
C ASP A 97 9.38 14.78 -14.84
N SER A 98 9.88 15.27 -13.70
CA SER A 98 9.82 14.55 -12.43
C SER A 98 8.69 15.08 -11.54
N LEU A 99 8.09 14.18 -10.77
CA LEU A 99 7.01 14.49 -9.84
C LEU A 99 7.44 14.13 -8.41
N PHE A 100 7.16 15.02 -7.47
CA PHE A 100 7.63 14.93 -6.10
C PHE A 100 6.49 15.13 -5.10
N ARG A 101 6.59 14.47 -3.95
CA ARG A 101 5.81 14.79 -2.75
C ARG A 101 6.69 14.74 -1.51
N PHE A 102 6.34 15.55 -0.51
CA PHE A 102 6.80 15.35 0.85
C PHE A 102 5.68 14.79 1.69
N SER A 103 6.01 13.89 2.62
CA SER A 103 5.12 13.41 3.69
C SER A 103 5.83 13.56 5.04
N PRO A 104 5.09 13.65 6.16
CA PRO A 104 5.67 13.59 7.50
C PRO A 104 6.48 12.32 7.69
N PHE A 105 7.64 12.43 8.36
CA PHE A 105 8.37 11.25 8.83
C PHE A 105 7.78 10.76 10.15
N ILE A 106 7.43 9.47 10.22
CA ILE A 106 6.94 8.84 11.45
C ILE A 106 8.05 7.97 12.04
N GLU A 107 8.37 8.19 13.31
CA GLU A 107 9.32 7.37 14.05
C GLU A 107 8.73 5.98 14.36
N GLY A 108 9.49 4.94 14.06
CA GLY A 108 9.10 3.57 14.33
C GLY A 108 9.90 2.58 13.51
N VAL A 109 9.35 1.38 13.35
CA VAL A 109 9.93 0.29 12.55
C VAL A 109 8.86 -0.34 11.67
N CYS A 110 9.16 -0.52 10.39
CA CYS A 110 8.42 -1.45 9.54
C CYS A 110 8.98 -2.85 9.76
N VAL A 111 8.12 -3.86 9.71
CA VAL A 111 8.51 -5.27 9.79
C VAL A 111 8.00 -5.99 8.55
N ASN A 112 8.78 -6.93 8.03
CA ASN A 112 8.33 -7.77 6.92
C ASN A 112 7.51 -8.97 7.39
N GLU A 113 7.65 -9.33 8.67
CA GLU A 113 6.98 -10.46 9.31
C GLU A 113 6.74 -10.13 10.78
N ILE A 114 5.71 -10.74 11.34
CA ILE A 114 5.40 -10.66 12.77
C ILE A 114 5.44 -12.03 13.41
N GLN A 115 5.83 -12.05 14.68
CA GLN A 115 6.09 -13.28 15.42
C GLN A 115 4.91 -13.62 16.34
N GLU A 116 4.31 -12.60 16.95
CA GLU A 116 3.31 -12.80 18.00
C GLU A 116 1.88 -12.53 17.50
N PRO A 117 0.88 -13.33 17.88
CA PRO A 117 -0.53 -13.10 17.52
C PRO A 117 -1.04 -11.70 17.90
N ARG A 118 -0.54 -11.11 19.00
CA ARG A 118 -0.89 -9.73 19.39
C ARG A 118 -0.53 -8.70 18.31
N GLN A 119 0.57 -8.89 17.59
CA GLN A 119 0.96 -7.99 16.51
C GLN A 119 0.01 -8.10 15.31
N ALA A 120 -0.50 -9.32 15.05
CA ALA A 120 -1.51 -9.55 14.03
C ALA A 120 -2.80 -8.82 14.38
N TYR A 121 -3.27 -8.94 15.62
CA TYR A 121 -4.42 -8.17 16.13
C TYR A 121 -4.22 -6.65 15.94
N LEU A 122 -3.07 -6.09 16.34
CA LEU A 122 -2.81 -4.66 16.18
C LEU A 122 -2.81 -4.22 14.71
N ALA A 123 -2.32 -5.08 13.80
CA ALA A 123 -2.36 -4.81 12.37
C ALA A 123 -3.80 -4.82 11.82
N ALA A 124 -4.60 -5.81 12.20
CA ALA A 124 -6.01 -5.90 11.82
C ALA A 124 -6.81 -4.72 12.38
N GLU A 125 -6.60 -4.36 13.64
CA GLU A 125 -7.21 -3.19 14.28
C GLU A 125 -6.90 -1.90 13.52
N ALA A 126 -5.63 -1.70 13.12
CA ALA A 126 -5.24 -0.52 12.35
C ALA A 126 -5.97 -0.40 11.01
N PHE A 127 -6.00 -1.48 10.21
CA PHE A 127 -6.70 -1.47 8.92
C PHE A 127 -8.22 -1.45 9.07
N ALA A 128 -8.79 -2.05 10.12
CA ALA A 128 -10.21 -1.94 10.44
C ALA A 128 -10.60 -0.48 10.76
N HIS A 129 -9.79 0.22 11.57
CA HIS A 129 -9.96 1.65 11.82
C HIS A 129 -9.82 2.48 10.53
N PHE A 130 -8.90 2.10 9.63
CA PHE A 130 -8.74 2.75 8.34
C PHE A 130 -9.97 2.58 7.43
N ILE A 131 -10.55 1.38 7.32
CA ILE A 131 -11.81 1.17 6.59
C ILE A 131 -12.95 1.96 7.25
N ALA A 132 -13.02 1.96 8.58
CA ALA A 132 -14.04 2.68 9.35
C ALA A 132 -13.94 4.20 9.17
N LEU A 133 -12.74 4.73 8.89
CA LEU A 133 -12.50 6.14 8.63
C LEU A 133 -13.36 6.69 7.49
N GLY A 134 -13.50 5.89 6.43
CA GLY A 134 -14.27 6.20 5.23
C GLY A 134 -15.76 5.87 5.34
N LYS A 135 -16.28 5.41 6.49
CA LYS A 135 -17.68 5.02 6.65
C LYS A 135 -18.68 6.13 6.29
N HIS A 136 -18.29 7.39 6.44
CA HIS A 136 -19.13 8.56 6.16
C HIS A 136 -18.83 9.21 4.80
N ILE A 137 -17.84 8.69 4.08
CA ILE A 137 -17.41 9.23 2.78
C ILE A 137 -18.08 8.37 1.71
N ASP A 138 -18.60 8.99 0.66
CA ASP A 138 -19.04 8.24 -0.52
C ASP A 138 -17.81 7.54 -1.13
N PRO A 139 -17.74 6.20 -1.16
CA PRO A 139 -16.58 5.49 -1.68
C PRO A 139 -16.29 5.81 -3.15
N ARG A 140 -17.29 6.31 -3.90
CA ARG A 140 -17.14 6.74 -5.30
C ARG A 140 -16.37 8.05 -5.46
N ALA A 141 -16.15 8.78 -4.37
CA ALA A 141 -15.27 9.96 -4.37
C ALA A 141 -13.79 9.57 -4.55
N PHE A 142 -13.43 8.33 -4.20
CA PHE A 142 -12.10 7.78 -4.40
C PHE A 142 -12.01 7.11 -5.78
N LEU A 143 -11.19 7.69 -6.65
CA LEU A 143 -11.00 7.25 -8.02
C LEU A 143 -10.12 6.00 -8.07
N GLU A 144 -10.39 5.12 -9.03
CA GLU A 144 -9.59 3.91 -9.23
C GLU A 144 -8.20 4.27 -9.78
N VAL A 145 -7.15 4.11 -8.97
CA VAL A 145 -5.77 4.45 -9.36
C VAL A 145 -5.18 3.43 -10.32
N ILE A 146 -5.48 2.15 -10.09
CA ILE A 146 -5.06 1.03 -10.93
C ILE A 146 -6.32 0.25 -11.34
N PRO A 147 -6.77 0.37 -12.60
CA PRO A 147 -7.95 -0.32 -13.07
C PRO A 147 -7.90 -1.83 -12.86
N GLY A 148 -8.92 -2.36 -12.17
CA GLY A 148 -9.06 -3.78 -11.87
C GLY A 148 -7.99 -4.35 -10.95
N PHE A 149 -7.39 -3.53 -10.08
CA PHE A 149 -6.26 -3.93 -9.22
C PHE A 149 -6.51 -5.25 -8.48
N ASN A 150 -7.63 -5.30 -7.73
CA ASN A 150 -8.09 -6.45 -6.95
C ASN A 150 -9.21 -7.25 -7.64
N ASN A 151 -9.43 -7.05 -8.95
CA ASN A 151 -10.49 -7.75 -9.67
C ASN A 151 -10.07 -9.19 -10.00
N LEU A 152 -10.51 -10.15 -9.19
CA LEU A 152 -10.12 -11.55 -9.32
C LEU A 152 -10.55 -12.18 -10.65
N SER A 153 -11.75 -11.87 -11.15
CA SER A 153 -12.23 -12.37 -12.45
C SER A 153 -11.38 -11.88 -13.60
N LEU A 154 -10.96 -10.61 -13.57
CA LEU A 154 -9.99 -10.07 -14.52
C LEU A 154 -8.65 -10.82 -14.44
N ARG A 155 -8.14 -11.09 -13.24
CA ARG A 155 -6.89 -11.86 -13.06
C ARG A 155 -7.00 -13.28 -13.58
N PHE A 156 -8.15 -13.93 -13.39
CA PHE A 156 -8.41 -15.26 -13.89
C PHE A 156 -8.42 -15.32 -15.43
N GLU A 157 -9.04 -14.35 -16.10
CA GLU A 157 -9.01 -14.26 -17.56
C GLU A 157 -7.61 -13.90 -18.10
N GLN A 158 -6.86 -13.05 -17.38
CA GLN A 158 -5.45 -12.79 -17.69
C GLN A 158 -4.60 -14.06 -17.58
N LEU A 159 -4.82 -14.90 -16.55
CA LEU A 159 -4.16 -16.19 -16.40
C LEU A 159 -4.45 -17.11 -17.59
N LYS A 160 -5.73 -17.28 -17.97
CA LYS A 160 -6.13 -18.07 -19.15
C LYS A 160 -5.46 -17.57 -20.43
N THR A 161 -5.43 -16.25 -20.60
CA THR A 161 -4.78 -15.61 -21.76
C THR A 161 -3.26 -15.86 -21.75
N ALA A 162 -2.60 -15.77 -20.59
CA ALA A 162 -1.17 -16.03 -20.47
C ALA A 162 -0.83 -17.50 -20.77
N ILE A 163 -1.64 -18.45 -20.30
CA ILE A 163 -1.49 -19.88 -20.60
C ILE A 163 -1.64 -20.13 -22.09
N ALA A 164 -2.69 -19.59 -22.74
CA ALA A 164 -2.92 -19.78 -24.17
C ALA A 164 -1.80 -19.22 -25.05
N ASN A 165 -1.09 -18.20 -24.58
CA ASN A 165 -0.02 -17.52 -25.32
C ASN A 165 1.39 -17.92 -24.86
N THR A 166 1.53 -18.86 -23.92
CA THR A 166 2.84 -19.22 -23.38
C THR A 166 3.69 -19.92 -24.44
N LYS A 167 4.96 -19.51 -24.51
CA LYS A 167 6.00 -20.20 -25.31
C LYS A 167 6.84 -21.16 -24.48
N ARG A 168 6.58 -21.22 -23.16
CA ARG A 168 7.31 -22.11 -22.24
C ARG A 168 6.85 -23.54 -22.46
N LEU A 169 7.79 -24.48 -22.40
CA LEU A 169 7.45 -25.90 -22.30
C LEU A 169 6.71 -26.13 -20.97
N LEU A 170 5.51 -26.70 -21.04
CA LEU A 170 4.73 -27.05 -19.87
C LEU A 170 5.25 -28.37 -19.30
N THR A 171 6.18 -28.29 -18.34
CA THR A 171 6.59 -29.44 -17.53
C THR A 171 5.40 -30.00 -16.77
N GLU A 172 5.48 -31.25 -16.32
CA GLU A 172 4.44 -31.90 -15.51
C GLU A 172 4.06 -31.05 -14.28
N GLU A 173 5.05 -30.61 -13.52
CA GLU A 173 4.89 -29.71 -12.37
C GLU A 173 4.16 -28.40 -12.72
N LEU A 174 4.50 -27.77 -13.86
CA LEU A 174 3.83 -26.54 -14.29
C LEU A 174 2.38 -26.81 -14.74
N GLN A 175 2.12 -27.97 -15.34
CA GLN A 175 0.75 -28.36 -15.70
C GLN A 175 -0.11 -28.58 -14.47
N GLU A 176 0.42 -29.22 -13.43
CA GLU A 176 -0.27 -29.41 -12.15
C GLU A 176 -0.59 -28.07 -11.49
N LEU A 177 0.38 -27.14 -11.45
CA LEU A 177 0.17 -25.80 -10.89
C LEU A 177 -0.87 -25.00 -11.68
N VAL A 178 -0.83 -25.07 -13.01
CA VAL A 178 -1.83 -24.43 -13.87
C VAL A 178 -3.22 -25.04 -13.64
N ALA A 179 -3.31 -26.37 -13.55
CA ALA A 179 -4.56 -27.06 -13.29
C ALA A 179 -5.15 -26.68 -11.93
N PHE A 180 -4.31 -26.56 -10.88
CA PHE A 180 -4.72 -26.07 -9.57
C PHE A 180 -5.42 -24.71 -9.68
N TYR A 181 -4.76 -23.69 -10.25
CA TYR A 181 -5.37 -22.36 -10.34
C TYR A 181 -6.60 -22.31 -11.25
N LEU A 182 -6.65 -23.07 -12.34
CA LEU A 182 -7.83 -23.14 -13.20
C LEU A 182 -9.03 -23.81 -12.51
N ASN A 183 -8.77 -24.75 -11.60
CA ASN A 183 -9.81 -25.42 -10.82
C ASN A 183 -10.42 -24.53 -9.72
N GLU A 184 -9.79 -23.40 -9.39
CA GLU A 184 -10.33 -22.38 -8.46
C GLU A 184 -11.43 -21.50 -9.10
N LYS A 185 -11.94 -21.85 -10.29
CA LYS A 185 -13.08 -21.16 -10.92
C LYS A 185 -14.29 -20.95 -10.00
N PRO A 186 -14.67 -21.90 -9.11
CA PRO A 186 -15.77 -21.68 -8.15
C PRO A 186 -15.52 -20.50 -7.20
N LEU A 187 -14.26 -20.26 -6.79
CA LEU A 187 -13.90 -19.12 -5.95
C LEU A 187 -14.04 -17.80 -6.72
N VAL A 188 -13.79 -17.81 -8.03
CA VAL A 188 -14.06 -16.65 -8.92
C VAL A 188 -15.56 -16.36 -9.01
N ASP A 189 -16.40 -17.40 -9.12
CA ASP A 189 -17.86 -17.25 -9.11
C ASP A 189 -18.39 -16.71 -7.78
N GLU A 190 -17.84 -17.20 -6.66
CA GLU A 190 -18.16 -16.69 -5.33
C GLU A 190 -17.75 -15.22 -5.16
N TYR A 191 -16.57 -14.85 -5.66
CA TYR A 191 -16.11 -13.47 -5.68
C TYR A 191 -17.09 -12.55 -6.44
N GLU A 192 -17.52 -12.91 -7.65
CA GLU A 192 -18.51 -12.15 -8.44
C GLU A 192 -19.84 -12.00 -7.70
N MET A 193 -20.29 -13.08 -7.05
CA MET A 193 -21.49 -13.06 -6.20
C MET A 193 -21.34 -12.05 -5.05
N TRP A 194 -20.21 -12.03 -4.34
CA TRP A 194 -19.99 -11.14 -3.19
C TRP A 194 -19.89 -9.67 -3.59
N ILE A 195 -19.14 -9.34 -4.65
CA ILE A 195 -19.01 -7.95 -5.10
C ILE A 195 -20.34 -7.39 -5.63
N SER A 196 -21.26 -8.24 -6.07
CA SER A 196 -22.61 -7.81 -6.48
C SER A 196 -23.54 -7.44 -5.30
N GLN A 197 -23.19 -7.86 -4.08
CA GLN A 197 -24.03 -7.71 -2.88
C GLN A 197 -23.44 -6.78 -1.83
N LEU A 198 -22.11 -6.74 -1.73
CA LEU A 198 -21.42 -5.98 -0.68
C LEU A 198 -21.28 -4.50 -1.05
N PRO A 199 -21.31 -3.59 -0.07
CA PRO A 199 -21.10 -2.18 -0.33
C PRO A 199 -19.62 -1.89 -0.58
N LEU A 200 -19.34 -0.94 -1.47
CA LEU A 200 -18.03 -0.32 -1.58
C LEU A 200 -17.68 0.44 -0.28
N ARG A 201 -16.39 0.48 0.04
CA ARG A 201 -15.81 1.20 1.18
C ARG A 201 -14.50 1.85 0.75
N LEU A 202 -14.03 2.81 1.54
CA LEU A 202 -12.62 3.17 1.52
C LEU A 202 -11.79 1.92 1.86
N THR A 203 -10.78 1.65 1.05
CA THR A 203 -9.85 0.54 1.22
C THR A 203 -8.43 1.01 0.94
N HIS A 204 -7.47 0.39 1.61
CA HIS A 204 -6.06 0.60 1.35
C HIS A 204 -5.60 -0.15 0.09
N ASN A 205 -6.15 -1.34 -0.15
CA ASN A 205 -5.86 -2.27 -1.24
C ASN A 205 -4.47 -2.93 -1.25
N ASP A 206 -3.58 -2.61 -0.31
CA ASP A 206 -2.23 -3.19 -0.18
C ASP A 206 -1.83 -3.23 1.30
N THR A 207 -2.49 -4.10 2.06
CA THR A 207 -2.42 -4.13 3.52
C THR A 207 -1.36 -5.09 4.03
N LYS A 208 -0.24 -5.17 3.31
CA LYS A 208 0.93 -5.91 3.76
C LYS A 208 1.43 -5.36 5.10
N ILE A 209 1.96 -6.25 5.93
CA ILE A 209 2.43 -5.88 7.28
C ILE A 209 3.53 -4.80 7.28
N ASN A 210 4.32 -4.69 6.21
CA ASN A 210 5.36 -3.67 6.05
C ASN A 210 4.82 -2.28 5.68
N ASN A 211 3.52 -2.16 5.35
CA ASN A 211 2.81 -0.89 5.20
C ASN A 211 2.27 -0.36 6.55
N LEU A 212 2.67 -0.97 7.65
CA LEU A 212 2.49 -0.44 9.01
C LEU A 212 3.83 -0.06 9.62
N ILE A 213 3.87 1.12 10.24
CA ILE A 213 4.96 1.52 11.13
C ILE A 213 4.55 1.15 12.54
N PHE A 214 5.32 0.30 13.20
CA PHE A 214 5.14 -0.04 14.61
C PHE A 214 6.05 0.80 15.51
N ALA A 215 5.69 0.91 16.79
CA ALA A 215 6.64 1.37 17.80
C ALA A 215 7.86 0.43 17.84
N LYS A 216 9.04 0.92 18.26
CA LYS A 216 10.29 0.13 18.26
C LYS A 216 10.20 -1.20 19.04
N ASN A 217 9.31 -1.27 20.02
CA ASN A 217 9.02 -2.45 20.83
C ASN A 217 7.83 -3.29 20.31
N LEU A 218 7.28 -2.93 19.14
CA LEU A 218 6.12 -3.54 18.49
C LEU A 218 4.84 -3.56 19.33
N SER A 219 4.70 -2.64 20.30
CA SER A 219 3.55 -2.63 21.22
C SER A 219 2.31 -1.92 20.67
N GLU A 220 2.47 -1.07 19.66
CA GLU A 220 1.40 -0.31 19.01
C GLU A 220 1.76 -0.02 17.55
N VAL A 221 0.75 0.17 16.71
CA VAL A 221 0.90 0.73 15.36
C VAL A 221 0.97 2.25 15.47
N LYS A 222 2.05 2.85 14.94
CA LYS A 222 2.26 4.29 14.87
C LYS A 222 1.69 4.92 13.61
N ALA A 223 1.71 4.21 12.49
CA ALA A 223 1.14 4.73 11.24
C ALA A 223 0.75 3.65 10.23
N VAL A 224 -0.19 4.01 9.35
CA VAL A 224 -0.50 3.30 8.11
C VAL A 224 0.10 4.10 6.95
N ILE A 225 0.96 3.48 6.15
CA ILE A 225 1.73 4.12 5.07
C ILE A 225 1.44 3.46 3.71
N ASP A 226 2.05 3.96 2.64
CA ASP A 226 1.85 3.49 1.26
C ASP A 226 0.41 3.60 0.74
N LEU A 227 -0.10 4.83 0.78
CA LEU A 227 -1.50 5.15 0.46
C LEU A 227 -1.74 5.32 -1.05
N ASP A 228 -0.85 4.85 -1.92
CA ASP A 228 -0.95 5.09 -3.37
C ASP A 228 -2.04 4.23 -4.03
N THR A 229 -2.38 3.11 -3.43
CA THR A 229 -3.46 2.20 -3.84
C THR A 229 -4.76 2.46 -3.10
N LEU A 230 -4.84 3.55 -2.31
CA LEU A 230 -6.06 3.97 -1.63
C LEU A 230 -7.14 4.31 -2.66
N MET A 231 -8.23 3.55 -2.65
CA MET A 231 -9.39 3.76 -3.52
C MET A 231 -10.64 3.07 -2.96
N GLY A 232 -11.77 3.21 -3.67
CA GLY A 232 -12.98 2.46 -3.35
C GLY A 232 -12.80 0.96 -3.65
N GLY A 233 -13.18 0.11 -2.70
CA GLY A 233 -13.06 -1.34 -2.80
C GLY A 233 -13.96 -2.06 -1.81
N TYR A 234 -13.76 -3.36 -1.61
CA TYR A 234 -14.50 -4.15 -0.61
C TYR A 234 -13.60 -4.46 0.58
N ALA A 235 -14.16 -4.44 1.80
CA ALA A 235 -13.38 -4.66 3.03
C ALA A 235 -12.58 -5.97 3.03
N PHE A 236 -13.06 -6.99 2.34
CA PHE A 236 -12.37 -8.28 2.26
C PHE A 236 -11.10 -8.24 1.39
N TYR A 237 -10.88 -7.20 0.57
CA TYR A 237 -9.60 -6.98 -0.10
C TYR A 237 -8.48 -6.72 0.91
N ASP A 238 -8.68 -5.70 1.76
CA ASP A 238 -7.75 -5.33 2.82
C ASP A 238 -7.60 -6.47 3.84
N PHE A 239 -8.71 -7.09 4.27
CA PHE A 239 -8.59 -8.21 5.21
C PHE A 239 -7.85 -9.40 4.61
N GLY A 240 -8.16 -9.78 3.37
CA GLY A 240 -7.54 -10.92 2.69
C GLY A 240 -6.05 -10.71 2.42
N ASP A 241 -5.64 -9.53 1.99
CA ASP A 241 -4.22 -9.23 1.73
C ASP A 241 -3.40 -9.16 3.03
N LEU A 242 -3.99 -8.65 4.12
CA LEU A 242 -3.36 -8.75 5.45
C LEU A 242 -3.20 -10.21 5.90
N VAL A 243 -4.26 -11.03 5.78
CA VAL A 243 -4.21 -12.47 6.11
C VAL A 243 -3.11 -13.17 5.31
N ARG A 244 -3.03 -12.90 4.01
CA ARG A 244 -2.04 -13.50 3.11
C ARG A 244 -0.60 -13.27 3.57
N THR A 245 -0.31 -12.10 4.13
CA THR A 245 1.04 -11.74 4.59
C THR A 245 1.34 -12.13 6.04
N VAL A 246 0.34 -12.06 6.92
CA VAL A 246 0.53 -12.25 8.36
C VAL A 246 0.35 -13.72 8.80
N ALA A 247 -0.60 -14.43 8.20
CA ALA A 247 -0.92 -15.79 8.60
C ALA A 247 -0.08 -16.85 7.86
N CYS A 248 0.73 -16.47 6.87
CA CYS A 248 1.66 -17.40 6.24
C CYS A 248 2.83 -17.72 7.20
N THR A 249 3.23 -18.99 7.29
CA THR A 249 4.38 -19.43 8.10
C THR A 249 5.73 -19.13 7.47
N GLU A 250 5.75 -18.72 6.21
CA GLU A 250 6.94 -18.42 5.42
C GLU A 250 6.81 -17.03 4.76
N HIS A 251 7.95 -16.39 4.50
CA HIS A 251 8.01 -15.09 3.85
C HIS A 251 7.61 -15.14 2.36
N GLU A 252 7.19 -14.01 1.79
CA GLU A 252 6.65 -13.90 0.41
C GLU A 252 7.62 -14.39 -0.69
N HIS A 253 8.92 -14.45 -0.41
CA HIS A 253 9.96 -14.92 -1.34
C HIS A 253 10.53 -16.30 -1.01
N SER A 254 9.94 -17.01 -0.05
CA SER A 254 10.41 -18.35 0.33
C SER A 254 10.23 -19.34 -0.80
N THR A 255 11.24 -20.17 -1.03
CA THR A 255 11.19 -21.31 -1.97
C THR A 255 11.08 -22.65 -1.25
N LYS A 256 10.84 -22.64 0.07
CA LYS A 256 10.65 -23.84 0.90
C LYS A 256 9.18 -24.20 0.95
N TRP A 257 8.66 -24.69 -0.18
CA TRP A 257 7.24 -24.95 -0.38
C TRP A 257 6.61 -25.85 0.69
N GLU A 258 7.37 -26.84 1.18
CA GLU A 258 6.97 -27.78 2.21
C GLU A 258 6.73 -27.14 3.59
N ASN A 259 7.26 -25.95 3.83
CA ASN A 259 7.07 -25.20 5.06
C ASN A 259 5.92 -24.19 4.99
N ILE A 260 5.35 -23.97 3.80
CA ILE A 260 4.24 -23.03 3.61
C ILE A 260 2.99 -23.63 4.24
N GLY A 261 2.45 -22.91 5.21
CA GLY A 261 1.23 -23.26 5.92
C GLY A 261 0.57 -22.02 6.49
N VAL A 262 -0.47 -22.24 7.28
CA VAL A 262 -1.25 -21.18 7.92
C VAL A 262 -1.00 -21.21 9.43
N ASP A 263 -0.46 -20.12 9.97
CA ASP A 263 -0.38 -19.87 11.40
C ASP A 263 -1.78 -19.50 11.93
N HIS A 264 -2.48 -20.51 12.45
CA HIS A 264 -3.83 -20.35 12.98
C HIS A 264 -3.91 -19.41 14.19
N ALA A 265 -2.84 -19.27 14.98
CA ALA A 265 -2.85 -18.37 16.13
C ALA A 265 -2.86 -16.91 15.66
N LYS A 266 -2.03 -16.57 14.65
CA LYS A 266 -2.05 -15.25 14.00
C LYS A 266 -3.37 -15.01 13.27
N TYR A 267 -3.87 -15.99 12.50
CA TYR A 267 -5.16 -15.89 11.82
C TYR A 267 -6.31 -15.58 12.80
N ASN A 268 -6.40 -16.32 13.91
CA ASN A 268 -7.44 -16.09 14.92
C ASN A 268 -7.31 -14.73 15.60
N ALA A 269 -6.10 -14.17 15.69
CA ALA A 269 -5.89 -12.83 16.24
C ALA A 269 -6.32 -11.72 15.27
N LEU A 270 -6.23 -11.94 13.95
CA LEU A 270 -6.76 -11.02 12.93
C LEU A 270 -8.30 -10.92 12.98
N MET A 271 -8.98 -11.96 13.49
CA MET A 271 -10.44 -12.08 13.52
C MET A 271 -11.09 -11.53 14.80
N GLN A 272 -10.29 -11.08 15.78
CA GLN A 272 -10.76 -10.49 17.04
C GLN A 272 -11.12 -9.01 16.84
#